data_AF-A0A4Q2T2W4-F1
#
_entry.id   AF-A0A4Q2T2W4-F1
#
_cell.length_a   1.000
_cell.length_b   1.000
_cell.length_c   1.000
_cell.angle_alpha   90.00
_cell.angle_beta   90.00
_cell.angle_gamma   90.00
#
_symmetry.space_group_name_H-M   'P 1'
#
loop_
_entity.id
_entity.type
_entity.pdbx_description
1 polymer ?
#
loop_
_entity_poly.entity_id
_entity_poly.type
_entity_poly.pdbx_seq_one_letter_code
_entity_poly.pdbx_strand_id
1 'polypeptide(L)'
;MYAEERQQAMAQLISRRGRLSVVQLAGEFEVTTETVRRDLSTLDRMGVVRRVHGGAVPAGSLTVIESGIVERDQSNTQAKEAIANAAVALLPPPDSVVVIDAGSTTARFAAALPRDHRLTVITHAVPVATRLAGLPQIQLYLLPGRVRPATHAAVGAETVAALAELRADVAFVATNGLTVGHGLTTPDSDEAASKRSIIACARKTVVLADSTKLGVETAVRFATLDSIDVLVTDSGIDPKDRRALEQAGIEVVIA
;
A
#
# COMPACT_ATOMS: atom_id res chain seq x y z
N MET A 1 -15.46 -31.39 -15.98
CA MET A 1 -16.37 -30.40 -15.37
C MET A 1 -16.99 -29.57 -16.48
N TYR A 2 -18.32 -29.46 -16.53
CA TYR A 2 -18.99 -28.62 -17.53
C TYR A 2 -18.76 -27.12 -17.25
N ALA A 3 -18.91 -26.28 -18.27
CA ALA A 3 -18.59 -24.85 -18.16
C ALA A 3 -19.47 -24.14 -17.10
N GLU A 4 -20.76 -24.48 -17.02
CA GLU A 4 -21.69 -23.88 -16.06
C GLU A 4 -21.36 -24.29 -14.61
N GLU A 5 -21.09 -25.57 -14.37
CA GLU A 5 -20.65 -26.08 -13.05
C GLU A 5 -19.35 -25.40 -12.60
N ARG A 6 -18.40 -25.23 -13.52
CA ARG A 6 -17.13 -24.54 -13.24
C ARG A 6 -17.36 -23.07 -12.92
N GLN A 7 -18.20 -22.37 -13.69
CA GLN A 7 -18.54 -20.97 -13.45
C GLN A 7 -19.21 -20.79 -12.08
N GLN A 8 -20.15 -21.67 -11.73
CA GLN A 8 -20.81 -21.64 -10.42
C GLN A 8 -19.82 -21.91 -9.28
N ALA A 9 -18.93 -22.89 -9.45
CA ALA A 9 -17.87 -23.18 -8.48
C ALA A 9 -16.88 -22.02 -8.34
N MET A 10 -16.47 -21.40 -9.45
CA MET A 10 -15.62 -20.19 -9.46
C MET A 10 -16.30 -19.04 -8.72
N ALA A 11 -17.58 -18.77 -8.99
CA ALA A 11 -18.34 -17.74 -8.30
C ALA A 11 -18.42 -17.98 -6.79
N GLN A 12 -18.68 -19.22 -6.37
CA GLN A 12 -18.67 -19.58 -4.95
C GLN A 12 -17.28 -19.42 -4.32
N LEU A 13 -16.23 -19.81 -5.03
CA LEU A 13 -14.86 -19.71 -4.54
C LEU A 13 -14.44 -18.24 -4.39
N ILE A 14 -14.76 -17.41 -5.38
CA ILE A 14 -14.57 -15.95 -5.35
C ILE A 14 -15.40 -15.34 -4.20
N SER A 15 -16.66 -15.76 -4.02
CA SER A 15 -17.49 -15.29 -2.91
C SER A 15 -16.93 -15.62 -1.53
N ARG A 16 -16.26 -16.77 -1.37
CA ARG A 16 -15.67 -17.21 -0.10
C ARG A 16 -14.29 -16.64 0.17
N ARG A 17 -13.43 -16.59 -0.86
CA ARG A 17 -12.02 -16.16 -0.75
C ARG A 17 -11.79 -14.69 -1.10
N GLY A 18 -12.80 -13.99 -1.63
CA GLY A 18 -12.68 -12.60 -2.06
C GLY A 18 -12.00 -12.48 -3.43
N ARG A 19 -10.86 -11.79 -3.51
CA ARG A 19 -10.14 -11.57 -4.77
C ARG A 19 -9.37 -12.83 -5.17
N LEU A 20 -9.58 -13.29 -6.40
CA LEU A 20 -8.79 -14.37 -7.00
C LEU A 20 -8.25 -13.94 -8.36
N SER A 21 -6.97 -14.23 -8.60
CA SER A 21 -6.34 -14.01 -9.89
C SER A 21 -6.73 -15.08 -10.91
N VAL A 22 -6.59 -14.75 -12.18
CA VAL A 22 -6.77 -15.68 -13.31
C VAL A 22 -5.83 -16.87 -13.18
N VAL A 23 -4.61 -16.68 -12.68
CA VAL A 23 -3.60 -17.75 -12.51
C VAL A 23 -4.00 -18.70 -11.40
N GLN A 24 -4.47 -18.18 -10.26
CA GLN A 24 -4.97 -19.01 -9.15
C GLN A 24 -6.18 -19.84 -9.56
N LEU A 25 -7.13 -19.24 -10.27
CA LEU A 25 -8.31 -19.94 -10.78
C LEU A 25 -7.93 -20.97 -11.86
N ALA A 26 -6.94 -20.68 -12.70
CA ALA A 26 -6.43 -21.62 -13.69
C ALA A 26 -5.81 -22.85 -13.03
N GLY A 27 -5.03 -22.66 -11.96
CA GLY A 27 -4.44 -23.73 -11.17
C GLY A 27 -5.47 -24.55 -10.40
N GLU A 28 -6.40 -23.90 -9.69
CA GLU A 28 -7.42 -24.58 -8.88
C GLU A 28 -8.40 -25.42 -9.72
N PHE A 29 -8.75 -24.94 -10.92
CA PHE A 29 -9.71 -25.63 -11.80
C PHE A 29 -9.04 -26.42 -12.93
N GLU A 30 -7.71 -26.50 -12.95
CA GLU A 30 -6.90 -27.21 -13.95
C GLU A 30 -7.26 -26.83 -15.41
N VAL A 31 -7.46 -25.53 -15.67
CA VAL A 31 -7.81 -25.00 -16.99
C VAL A 31 -6.84 -23.90 -17.42
N THR A 32 -6.86 -23.54 -18.70
CA THR A 32 -6.03 -22.42 -19.20
C THR A 32 -6.52 -21.08 -18.67
N THR A 33 -5.62 -20.11 -18.58
CA THR A 33 -5.94 -18.72 -18.23
C THR A 33 -6.95 -18.09 -19.20
N GLU A 34 -6.94 -18.49 -20.48
CA GLU A 34 -7.91 -18.04 -21.48
C GLU A 34 -9.32 -18.57 -21.19
N THR A 35 -9.44 -19.82 -20.77
CA THR A 35 -10.71 -20.41 -20.32
C THR A 35 -11.26 -19.65 -19.11
N VAL A 36 -10.43 -19.38 -18.11
CA VAL A 36 -10.81 -18.59 -16.93
C VAL A 36 -11.26 -17.17 -17.32
N ARG A 37 -10.53 -16.50 -18.22
CA ARG A 37 -10.89 -15.15 -18.68
C ARG A 37 -12.27 -15.13 -19.34
N ARG A 38 -12.61 -16.15 -20.14
CA ARG A 38 -13.94 -16.30 -20.75
C ARG A 38 -15.02 -16.54 -19.69
N ASP A 39 -14.78 -17.46 -18.76
CA ASP A 39 -15.74 -17.78 -17.68
C ASP A 39 -16.00 -16.57 -16.77
N LEU A 40 -14.96 -15.85 -16.37
CA LEU A 40 -15.08 -14.61 -15.60
C LEU A 40 -15.81 -13.51 -16.39
N SER A 41 -15.65 -13.45 -17.72
CA SER A 41 -16.39 -12.48 -18.55
C SER A 41 -17.88 -12.78 -18.57
N THR A 42 -18.26 -14.06 -18.58
CA THR A 42 -19.66 -14.49 -18.49
C THR A 42 -20.25 -14.15 -17.13
N LEU A 43 -19.55 -14.50 -16.04
CA LEU A 43 -19.99 -14.24 -14.66
C LEU A 43 -20.10 -12.73 -14.35
N ASP A 44 -19.22 -11.91 -14.93
CA ASP A 44 -19.22 -10.45 -14.81
C ASP A 44 -20.42 -9.83 -15.53
N ARG A 45 -20.72 -10.31 -16.75
CA ARG A 45 -21.93 -9.90 -17.49
C ARG A 45 -23.22 -10.25 -16.76
N MET A 46 -23.21 -11.35 -16.01
CA MET A 46 -24.33 -11.80 -15.18
C MET A 46 -24.40 -11.07 -13.82
N GLY A 47 -23.42 -10.22 -13.48
CA GLY A 47 -23.39 -9.51 -12.21
C GLY A 47 -23.14 -10.42 -11.00
N VAL A 48 -22.52 -11.59 -11.19
CA VAL A 48 -22.22 -12.56 -10.12
C VAL A 48 -20.84 -12.28 -9.50
N VAL A 49 -19.89 -11.84 -10.34
CA VAL A 49 -18.55 -11.38 -9.94
C VAL A 49 -18.29 -10.04 -10.60
N ARG A 50 -17.23 -9.34 -10.19
CA ARG A 50 -16.69 -8.18 -10.90
C ARG A 50 -15.29 -8.47 -11.38
N ARG A 51 -15.01 -8.23 -12.65
CA ARG A 51 -13.64 -8.36 -13.18
C ARG A 51 -12.75 -7.22 -12.70
N VAL A 52 -11.51 -7.56 -12.39
CA VAL A 52 -10.42 -6.62 -12.07
C VAL A 52 -9.19 -6.97 -12.91
N HIS A 53 -8.17 -6.11 -12.92
CA HIS A 53 -6.95 -6.42 -13.67
C HIS A 53 -6.32 -7.72 -13.14
N GLY A 54 -6.23 -8.73 -14.02
CA GLY A 54 -5.65 -10.04 -13.68
C GLY A 54 -6.52 -10.99 -12.86
N GLY A 55 -7.81 -10.70 -12.61
CA GLY A 55 -8.65 -11.55 -11.75
C GLY A 55 -10.13 -11.16 -11.66
N ALA A 56 -10.79 -11.62 -10.60
CA ALA A 56 -12.16 -11.25 -10.26
C ALA A 56 -12.38 -11.18 -8.74
N VAL A 57 -13.41 -10.44 -8.35
CA VAL A 57 -13.91 -10.26 -6.96
C VAL A 57 -15.42 -10.50 -6.94
N PRO A 58 -16.06 -10.73 -5.77
CA PRO A 58 -17.52 -10.90 -5.72
C PRO A 58 -18.25 -9.63 -6.22
N ALA A 59 -19.40 -9.79 -6.88
CA ALA A 59 -20.11 -8.63 -7.46
C ALA A 59 -20.59 -7.61 -6.42
N GLY A 60 -21.01 -8.07 -5.24
CA GLY A 60 -21.35 -7.23 -4.09
C GLY A 60 -20.15 -6.87 -3.21
N SER A 61 -18.94 -7.25 -3.60
CA SER A 61 -17.77 -7.03 -2.77
C SER A 61 -17.38 -5.55 -2.79
N LEU A 62 -17.37 -4.96 -1.60
CA LEU A 62 -16.68 -3.70 -1.35
C LEU A 62 -15.19 -3.77 -1.72
N THR A 63 -14.60 -4.93 -2.05
CA THR A 63 -13.18 -5.04 -2.48
C THR A 63 -12.87 -4.37 -3.83
N VAL A 64 -13.88 -3.95 -4.60
CA VAL A 64 -13.68 -3.02 -5.75
C VAL A 64 -13.57 -1.57 -5.26
N ILE A 65 -14.18 -1.28 -4.11
CA ILE A 65 -14.03 -0.02 -3.41
C ILE A 65 -12.75 -0.15 -2.58
N GLU A 66 -11.81 0.74 -2.86
CA GLU A 66 -10.66 0.88 -1.98
C GLU A 66 -11.16 1.05 -0.52
N SER A 67 -10.81 0.12 0.39
CA SER A 67 -11.14 0.28 1.82
C SER A 67 -10.69 1.67 2.28
N GLY A 68 -11.62 2.42 2.84
CA GLY A 68 -11.35 3.77 3.32
C GLY A 68 -10.31 3.76 4.43
N ILE A 69 -9.61 4.87 4.60
CA ILE A 69 -8.58 5.02 5.63
C ILE A 69 -9.12 4.77 7.03
N VAL A 70 -10.39 5.07 7.29
CA VAL A 70 -11.07 4.80 8.58
C VAL A 70 -11.14 3.29 8.86
N GLU A 71 -11.57 2.49 7.90
CA GLU A 71 -11.62 1.02 8.04
C GLU A 71 -10.20 0.44 8.17
N ARG A 72 -9.27 0.95 7.36
CA ARG A 72 -7.85 0.56 7.44
C ARG A 72 -7.19 0.98 8.74
N ASP A 73 -7.68 1.99 9.44
CA ASP A 73 -7.12 2.42 10.73
C ASP A 73 -7.57 1.53 11.89
N GLN A 74 -8.69 0.81 11.73
CA GLN A 74 -9.25 -0.10 12.73
C GLN A 74 -8.75 -1.54 12.58
N SER A 75 -8.25 -1.93 11.41
CA SER A 75 -7.66 -3.25 11.18
C SER A 75 -6.20 -3.32 11.65
N ASN A 76 -5.73 -4.49 12.10
CA ASN A 76 -4.33 -4.75 12.47
C ASN A 76 -3.70 -3.65 13.37
N THR A 77 -4.50 -3.04 14.24
CA THR A 77 -4.10 -1.86 15.02
C THR A 77 -2.81 -2.06 15.81
N GLN A 78 -2.69 -3.20 16.51
CA GLN A 78 -1.50 -3.53 17.31
C GLN A 78 -0.24 -3.65 16.43
N ALA A 79 -0.34 -4.33 15.28
CA ALA A 79 0.78 -4.44 14.34
C ALA A 79 1.20 -3.06 13.81
N LYS A 80 0.23 -2.20 13.47
CA LYS A 80 0.52 -0.85 12.98
C LYS A 80 1.15 0.05 14.05
N GLU A 81 0.75 -0.10 15.30
CA GLU A 81 1.37 0.61 16.43
C GLU A 81 2.80 0.13 16.68
N ALA A 82 3.04 -1.18 16.66
CA ALA A 82 4.38 -1.74 16.76
C ALA A 82 5.29 -1.23 15.63
N ILE A 83 4.82 -1.31 14.37
CA ILE A 83 5.54 -0.82 13.20
C ILE A 83 5.83 0.69 13.30
N ALA A 84 4.84 1.48 13.73
CA ALA A 84 5.01 2.91 13.94
C ALA A 84 6.11 3.21 14.98
N ASN A 85 6.11 2.50 16.10
CA ASN A 85 7.11 2.69 17.15
C ASN A 85 8.51 2.26 16.71
N ALA A 86 8.62 1.13 16.01
CA ALA A 86 9.90 0.67 15.47
C ALA A 86 10.46 1.66 14.43
N ALA A 87 9.60 2.26 13.60
CA ALA A 87 9.99 3.25 12.61
C ALA A 87 10.55 4.56 13.20
N VAL A 88 10.21 4.91 14.45
CA VAL A 88 10.78 6.08 15.14
C VAL A 88 12.30 5.96 15.29
N ALA A 89 12.83 4.74 15.47
CA ALA A 89 14.26 4.50 15.55
C ALA A 89 15.01 4.77 14.23
N LEU A 90 14.28 4.90 13.11
CA LEU A 90 14.81 5.18 11.77
C LEU A 90 14.72 6.66 11.40
N LEU A 91 14.33 7.52 12.34
CA LEU A 91 14.31 8.96 12.11
C LEU A 91 15.73 9.47 11.77
N PRO A 92 15.85 10.36 10.77
CA PRO A 92 17.12 11.01 10.50
C PRO A 92 17.50 11.99 11.64
N PRO A 93 18.74 12.49 11.67
CA PRO A 93 19.16 13.51 12.64
C PRO A 93 18.22 14.73 12.66
N PRO A 94 18.17 15.50 13.76
CA PRO A 94 17.43 16.75 13.80
C PRO A 94 17.77 17.67 12.62
N ASP A 95 16.82 18.54 12.25
CA ASP A 95 16.87 19.45 11.09
C ASP A 95 16.77 18.80 9.70
N SER A 96 16.53 17.48 9.66
CA SER A 96 16.32 16.77 8.40
C SER A 96 14.92 17.00 7.82
N VAL A 97 14.82 16.81 6.50
CA VAL A 97 13.56 16.85 5.74
C VAL A 97 13.00 15.44 5.60
N VAL A 98 11.79 15.22 6.10
CA VAL A 98 11.10 13.93 6.04
C VAL A 98 9.82 14.06 5.23
N VAL A 99 9.60 13.13 4.30
CA VAL A 99 8.31 12.98 3.61
C VAL A 99 7.54 11.85 4.27
N ILE A 100 6.30 12.13 4.70
CA ILE A 100 5.39 11.11 5.24
C ILE A 100 4.22 10.93 4.27
N ASP A 101 4.12 9.72 3.73
CA ASP A 101 3.07 9.29 2.81
C ASP A 101 1.70 9.10 3.48
N ALA A 102 0.65 8.98 2.68
CA ALA A 102 -0.68 8.66 3.14
C ALA A 102 -0.85 7.16 3.43
N GLY A 103 -1.38 6.87 4.62
CA GLY A 103 -1.68 5.50 5.06
C GLY A 103 -2.07 5.48 6.53
N SER A 104 -2.77 4.43 6.98
CA SER A 104 -3.12 4.29 8.41
C SER A 104 -1.88 4.00 9.27
N THR A 105 -0.91 3.23 8.76
CA THR A 105 0.37 2.99 9.45
C THR A 105 1.22 4.25 9.53
N THR A 106 1.35 5.03 8.46
CA THR A 106 2.12 6.30 8.46
C THR A 106 1.46 7.37 9.31
N ALA A 107 0.12 7.40 9.37
CA ALA A 107 -0.65 8.20 10.32
C ALA A 107 -0.32 7.87 11.79
N ARG A 108 -0.16 6.58 12.12
CA ARG A 108 0.25 6.15 13.46
C ARG A 108 1.71 6.48 13.76
N PHE A 109 2.59 6.32 12.77
CA PHE A 109 3.98 6.77 12.85
C PHE A 109 4.07 8.28 13.15
N ALA A 110 3.28 9.11 12.44
CA ALA A 110 3.20 10.54 12.72
C ALA A 110 2.74 10.85 14.16
N ALA A 111 1.84 10.03 14.73
CA ALA A 111 1.43 10.16 16.13
C ALA A 111 2.51 9.73 17.13
N ALA A 112 3.41 8.83 16.73
CA ALA A 112 4.49 8.31 17.56
C ALA A 112 5.77 9.17 17.54
N LEU A 113 5.82 10.23 16.71
CA LEU A 113 7.01 11.08 16.62
C LEU A 113 7.34 11.73 17.97
N PRO A 114 8.63 11.71 18.39
CA PRO A 114 9.06 12.38 19.61
C PRO A 114 8.83 13.89 19.53
N ARG A 115 8.32 14.49 20.61
CA ARG A 115 7.94 15.92 20.63
C ARG A 115 9.14 16.88 20.62
N ASP A 116 10.32 16.38 20.95
CA ASP A 116 11.60 17.09 21.02
C ASP A 116 12.47 16.89 19.76
N HIS A 117 12.06 16.03 18.83
CA HIS A 117 12.80 15.77 17.60
C HIS A 117 12.44 16.80 16.52
N ARG A 118 13.42 17.64 16.13
CA ARG A 118 13.19 18.74 15.18
C ARG A 118 13.27 18.27 13.74
N LEU A 119 12.18 18.46 12.98
CA LEU A 119 12.09 18.03 11.57
C LEU A 119 11.34 19.05 10.72
N THR A 120 11.71 19.13 9.44
CA THR A 120 10.80 19.61 8.41
C THR A 120 10.02 18.41 7.88
N VAL A 121 8.71 18.39 8.08
CA VAL A 121 7.85 17.31 7.60
C VAL A 121 7.02 17.78 6.42
N ILE A 122 7.09 17.03 5.31
CA ILE A 122 6.30 17.23 4.11
C ILE A 122 5.32 16.07 4.00
N THR A 123 4.04 16.37 3.81
CA THR A 123 3.02 15.33 3.59
C THR A 123 1.96 15.83 2.62
N HIS A 124 1.31 14.91 1.93
CA HIS A 124 0.09 15.17 1.17
C HIS A 124 -1.15 14.61 1.88
N ALA A 125 -0.98 14.00 3.06
CA ALA A 125 -2.05 13.33 3.79
C ALA A 125 -2.64 14.24 4.87
N VAL A 126 -3.93 14.57 4.75
CA VAL A 126 -4.63 15.38 5.75
C VAL A 126 -4.55 14.76 7.16
N PRO A 127 -4.74 13.43 7.36
CA PRO A 127 -4.65 12.83 8.69
C PRO A 127 -3.25 12.90 9.32
N VAL A 128 -2.19 12.92 8.51
CA VAL A 128 -0.81 13.11 9.00
C VAL A 128 -0.63 14.57 9.39
N ALA A 129 -1.00 15.50 8.51
CA ALA A 129 -0.90 16.93 8.78
C ALA A 129 -1.64 17.36 10.05
N THR A 130 -2.86 16.86 10.28
CA THR A 130 -3.64 17.15 11.49
C THR A 130 -2.93 16.72 12.77
N ARG A 131 -2.23 15.58 12.76
CA ARG A 131 -1.49 15.09 13.93
C ARG A 131 -0.24 15.92 14.23
N LEU A 132 0.40 16.46 13.20
CA LEU A 132 1.68 17.16 13.32
C LEU A 132 1.54 18.67 13.50
N ALA A 133 0.43 19.27 13.09
CA ALA A 133 0.25 20.73 13.07
C ALA A 133 0.44 21.42 14.44
N GLY A 134 0.26 20.69 15.55
CA GLY A 134 0.44 21.21 16.91
C GLY A 134 1.81 20.90 17.54
N LEU A 135 2.73 20.25 16.83
CA LEU A 135 4.02 19.86 17.39
C LEU A 135 5.05 20.99 17.20
N PRO A 136 5.65 21.52 18.30
CA PRO A 136 6.47 22.73 18.25
C PRO A 136 7.80 22.55 17.50
N GLN A 137 8.30 21.31 17.41
CA GLN A 137 9.55 20.98 16.72
C GLN A 137 9.33 20.51 15.27
N ILE A 138 8.09 20.55 14.78
CA ILE A 138 7.77 20.14 13.40
C ILE A 138 7.44 21.37 12.55
N GLN A 139 8.27 21.62 11.54
CA GLN A 139 7.92 22.54 10.46
C GLN A 139 7.14 21.76 9.39
N LEU A 140 5.83 21.95 9.35
CA LEU A 140 4.92 21.16 8.52
C LEU A 140 4.60 21.85 7.19
N TYR A 141 4.80 21.11 6.09
CA TYR A 141 4.33 21.46 4.75
C TYR A 141 3.27 20.45 4.29
N LEU A 142 2.06 20.93 4.02
CA LEU A 142 1.00 20.15 3.40
C LEU A 142 0.96 20.43 1.90
N LEU A 143 1.13 19.39 1.09
CA LEU A 143 1.19 19.50 -0.37
C LEU A 143 -0.21 19.76 -0.98
N PRO A 144 -0.27 20.51 -2.10
CA PRO A 144 -1.53 20.81 -2.79
C PRO A 144 -2.06 19.59 -3.55
N GLY A 145 -3.31 19.68 -4.01
CA GLY A 145 -3.94 18.70 -4.89
C GLY A 145 -5.38 18.38 -4.50
N ARG A 146 -6.04 17.54 -5.30
CA ARG A 146 -7.39 17.05 -5.03
C ARG A 146 -7.34 15.97 -3.96
N VAL A 147 -8.06 16.17 -2.85
CA VAL A 147 -8.11 15.18 -1.76
C VAL A 147 -8.99 13.99 -2.18
N ARG A 148 -8.43 12.77 -2.14
CA ARG A 148 -9.18 11.53 -2.38
C ARG A 148 -9.99 11.15 -1.14
N PRO A 149 -11.29 10.83 -1.27
CA PRO A 149 -12.10 10.36 -0.13
C PRO A 149 -11.62 9.05 0.50
N ALA A 150 -11.00 8.16 -0.27
CA ALA A 150 -10.59 6.86 0.25
C ALA A 150 -9.39 6.95 1.21
N THR A 151 -8.43 7.81 0.95
CA THR A 151 -7.16 7.92 1.70
C THR A 151 -7.00 9.23 2.45
N HIS A 152 -7.87 10.22 2.18
CA HIS A 152 -7.73 11.60 2.64
C HIS A 152 -6.37 12.22 2.26
N ALA A 153 -5.86 11.83 1.09
CA ALA A 153 -4.59 12.25 0.54
C ALA A 153 -4.82 13.18 -0.65
N ALA A 154 -4.09 14.30 -0.72
CA ALA A 154 -4.05 15.17 -1.88
C ALA A 154 -3.26 14.48 -3.01
N VAL A 155 -3.89 14.36 -4.19
CA VAL A 155 -3.27 13.73 -5.36
C VAL A 155 -3.44 14.59 -6.60
N GLY A 156 -2.81 14.13 -7.69
CA GLY A 156 -2.94 14.71 -9.02
C GLY A 156 -1.68 15.44 -9.45
N ALA A 157 -1.76 16.11 -10.61
CA ALA A 157 -0.61 16.75 -11.24
C ALA A 157 0.07 17.79 -10.33
N GLU A 158 -0.71 18.53 -9.54
CA GLU A 158 -0.19 19.54 -8.60
C GLU A 158 0.65 18.91 -7.49
N THR A 159 0.19 17.80 -6.90
CA THR A 159 0.93 17.06 -5.88
C THR A 159 2.22 16.49 -6.45
N VAL A 160 2.13 15.86 -7.63
CA VAL A 160 3.26 15.25 -8.33
C VAL A 160 4.32 16.29 -8.68
N ALA A 161 3.90 17.45 -9.20
CA ALA A 161 4.79 18.56 -9.54
C ALA A 161 5.45 19.14 -8.30
N ALA A 162 4.70 19.34 -7.21
CA ALA A 162 5.25 19.83 -5.96
C ALA A 162 6.31 18.86 -5.39
N LEU A 163 6.06 17.54 -5.44
CA LEU A 163 7.03 16.52 -5.01
C LEU A 163 8.30 16.48 -5.87
N ALA A 164 8.18 16.74 -7.17
CA ALA A 164 9.32 16.69 -8.10
C ALA A 164 10.38 17.77 -7.83
N GLU A 165 9.98 18.91 -7.26
CA GLU A 165 10.86 20.03 -6.91
C GLU A 165 11.50 19.89 -5.52
N LEU A 166 11.22 18.80 -4.80
CA LEU A 166 11.68 18.60 -3.43
C LEU A 166 12.83 17.60 -3.36
N ARG A 167 13.58 17.70 -2.26
CA ARG A 167 14.55 16.69 -1.83
C ARG A 167 14.35 16.42 -0.36
N ALA A 168 14.22 15.15 -0.01
CA ALA A 168 14.04 14.69 1.35
C ALA A 168 15.17 13.75 1.78
N ASP A 169 15.51 13.79 3.07
CA ASP A 169 16.43 12.84 3.68
C ASP A 169 15.83 11.44 3.70
N VAL A 170 14.60 11.34 4.19
CA VAL A 170 13.91 10.06 4.38
C VAL A 170 12.44 10.19 3.95
N ALA A 171 11.93 9.22 3.22
CA ALA A 171 10.50 9.04 2.99
C ALA A 171 9.99 7.83 3.78
N PHE A 172 8.91 8.03 4.54
CA PHE A 172 8.16 6.95 5.17
C PHE A 172 6.90 6.66 4.34
N VAL A 173 6.88 5.50 3.70
CA VAL A 173 5.92 5.15 2.64
C VAL A 173 5.04 3.99 3.07
N ALA A 174 3.73 4.09 2.87
CA ALA A 174 2.78 2.99 3.04
C ALA A 174 2.47 2.31 1.71
N THR A 175 2.10 1.03 1.76
CA THR A 175 1.71 0.25 0.57
C THR A 175 0.44 -0.56 0.80
N ASN A 176 -0.25 -0.92 -0.29
CA ASN A 176 -1.36 -1.86 -0.25
C ASN A 176 -0.93 -3.30 -0.58
N GLY A 177 0.25 -3.45 -1.18
CA GLY A 177 0.80 -4.75 -1.54
C GLY A 177 2.30 -4.66 -1.84
N LEU A 178 3.03 -5.71 -1.48
CA LEU A 178 4.45 -5.89 -1.76
C LEU A 178 4.70 -7.35 -2.14
N THR A 179 5.25 -7.57 -3.34
CA THR A 179 5.80 -8.88 -3.74
C THR A 179 7.22 -8.73 -4.25
N VAL A 180 8.00 -9.79 -4.15
CA VAL A 180 9.39 -9.79 -4.64
C VAL A 180 9.44 -9.61 -6.17
N GLY A 181 8.49 -10.22 -6.89
CA GLY A 181 8.45 -10.20 -8.35
C GLY A 181 7.93 -8.89 -8.94
N HIS A 182 7.02 -8.20 -8.24
CA HIS A 182 6.36 -7.01 -8.78
C HIS A 182 6.75 -5.71 -8.07
N GLY A 183 7.03 -5.74 -6.76
CA GLY A 183 7.36 -4.56 -5.95
C GLY A 183 6.14 -3.99 -5.22
N LEU A 184 6.17 -2.67 -4.94
CA LEU A 184 5.10 -1.99 -4.21
C LEU A 184 3.94 -1.62 -5.12
N THR A 185 2.72 -1.87 -4.64
CA THR A 185 1.48 -1.61 -5.38
C THR A 185 0.43 -0.88 -4.55
N THR A 186 -0.40 -0.12 -5.25
CA THR A 186 -1.59 0.54 -4.71
C THR A 186 -2.75 0.43 -5.73
N PRO A 187 -4.04 0.47 -5.31
CA PRO A 187 -5.15 0.27 -6.23
C PRO A 187 -5.44 1.45 -7.17
N ASP A 188 -4.90 2.64 -6.89
CA ASP A 188 -5.25 3.88 -7.60
C ASP A 188 -4.04 4.50 -8.32
N SER A 189 -4.26 4.99 -9.55
CA SER A 189 -3.19 5.53 -10.38
C SER A 189 -2.65 6.88 -9.91
N ASP A 190 -3.51 7.73 -9.32
CA ASP A 190 -3.09 9.04 -8.81
C ASP A 190 -2.28 8.84 -7.53
N GLU A 191 -2.69 7.91 -6.65
CA GLU A 191 -1.88 7.46 -5.51
C GLU A 191 -0.52 6.92 -5.96
N ALA A 192 -0.52 6.03 -6.96
CA ALA A 192 0.72 5.46 -7.50
C ALA A 192 1.64 6.54 -8.10
N ALA A 193 1.09 7.59 -8.71
CA ALA A 193 1.85 8.72 -9.22
C ALA A 193 2.47 9.53 -8.07
N SER A 194 1.69 9.89 -7.04
CA SER A 194 2.21 10.60 -5.86
C SER A 194 3.30 9.79 -5.14
N LYS A 195 3.07 8.50 -4.90
CA LYS A 195 4.05 7.62 -4.23
C LYS A 195 5.34 7.45 -5.03
N ARG A 196 5.27 7.38 -6.37
CA ARG A 196 6.46 7.42 -7.24
C ARG A 196 7.28 8.68 -7.01
N SER A 197 6.65 9.84 -6.97
CA SER A 197 7.35 11.11 -6.74
C SER A 197 7.90 11.21 -5.32
N ILE A 198 7.20 10.68 -4.30
CA ILE A 198 7.70 10.60 -2.92
C ILE A 198 9.00 9.81 -2.85
N ILE A 199 9.05 8.63 -3.49
CA ILE A 199 10.25 7.79 -3.51
C ILE A 199 11.37 8.49 -4.29
N ALA A 200 11.05 9.07 -5.46
CA ALA A 200 12.04 9.72 -6.32
C ALA A 200 12.66 10.99 -5.69
N CYS A 201 11.97 11.67 -4.77
CA CYS A 201 12.51 12.84 -4.09
C CYS A 201 13.33 12.51 -2.83
N ALA A 202 13.30 11.27 -2.33
CA ALA A 202 13.94 10.87 -1.08
C ALA A 202 15.32 10.22 -1.30
N ARG A 203 16.25 10.45 -0.36
CA ARG A 203 17.54 9.75 -0.33
C ARG A 203 17.44 8.33 0.25
N LYS A 204 16.55 8.15 1.23
CA LYS A 204 16.25 6.86 1.86
C LYS A 204 14.74 6.62 1.88
N THR A 205 14.30 5.44 1.48
CA THR A 205 12.90 5.02 1.49
C THR A 205 12.68 3.94 2.55
N VAL A 206 11.84 4.25 3.53
CA VAL A 206 11.40 3.35 4.59
C VAL A 206 9.94 2.98 4.35
N VAL A 207 9.67 1.72 4.03
CA VAL A 207 8.32 1.20 3.83
C VAL A 207 7.75 0.72 5.16
N LEU A 208 6.55 1.18 5.50
CA LEU A 208 5.80 0.77 6.69
C LEU A 208 4.60 -0.09 6.25
N ALA A 209 4.69 -1.40 6.46
CA ALA A 209 3.62 -2.32 6.03
C ALA A 209 3.47 -3.49 7.00
N ASP A 210 2.22 -3.76 7.43
CA ASP A 210 1.93 -4.98 8.15
C ASP A 210 2.09 -6.21 7.24
N SER A 211 2.31 -7.37 7.84
CA SER A 211 2.57 -8.64 7.15
C SER A 211 1.45 -9.04 6.20
N THR A 212 0.22 -8.55 6.41
CA THR A 212 -0.91 -8.80 5.50
C THR A 212 -0.78 -8.10 4.13
N LYS A 213 0.21 -7.21 3.96
CA LYS A 213 0.53 -6.57 2.67
C LYS A 213 1.58 -7.33 1.88
N LEU A 214 2.25 -8.31 2.48
CA LEU A 214 3.29 -9.10 1.84
C LEU A 214 2.67 -10.24 1.03
N GLY A 215 3.23 -10.54 -0.14
CA GLY A 215 2.65 -11.51 -1.07
C GLY A 215 1.39 -11.00 -1.79
N VAL A 216 1.02 -9.74 -1.60
CA VAL A 216 -0.19 -9.13 -2.16
C VAL A 216 0.17 -8.19 -3.31
N GLU A 217 -0.57 -8.28 -4.41
CA GLU A 217 -0.49 -7.35 -5.53
C GLU A 217 -1.83 -6.64 -5.74
N THR A 218 -1.76 -5.32 -5.89
CA THR A 218 -2.90 -4.48 -6.26
C THR A 218 -2.71 -3.88 -7.66
N ALA A 219 -3.64 -3.05 -8.10
CA ALA A 219 -3.82 -2.76 -9.52
C ALA A 219 -2.65 -2.00 -10.18
N VAL A 220 -1.95 -1.13 -9.43
CA VAL A 220 -0.94 -0.24 -9.99
C VAL A 220 0.35 -0.35 -9.20
N ARG A 221 1.44 -0.71 -9.88
CA ARG A 221 2.79 -0.64 -9.32
C ARG A 221 3.29 0.79 -9.25
N PHE A 222 3.89 1.15 -8.11
CA PHE A 222 4.53 2.45 -7.94
C PHE A 222 6.03 2.35 -7.60
N ALA A 223 6.55 1.20 -7.19
CA ALA A 223 7.99 1.04 -7.00
C ALA A 223 8.44 -0.41 -7.17
N THR A 224 9.71 -0.58 -7.51
CA THR A 224 10.42 -1.87 -7.49
C THR A 224 11.27 -1.98 -6.22
N LEU A 225 11.80 -3.17 -5.94
CA LEU A 225 12.54 -3.44 -4.69
C LEU A 225 13.82 -2.61 -4.55
N ASP A 226 14.46 -2.29 -5.66
CA ASP A 226 15.66 -1.45 -5.75
C ASP A 226 15.44 -0.01 -5.25
N SER A 227 14.19 0.40 -5.10
CA SER A 227 13.81 1.72 -4.59
C SER A 227 13.50 1.70 -3.09
N ILE A 228 13.69 0.57 -2.41
CA ILE A 228 13.37 0.36 -0.99
C ILE A 228 14.67 0.11 -0.24
N ASP A 229 14.95 0.92 0.78
CA ASP A 229 16.11 0.70 1.66
C ASP A 229 15.73 -0.15 2.87
N VAL A 230 14.57 0.14 3.47
CA VAL A 230 14.11 -0.52 4.70
C VAL A 230 12.63 -0.88 4.59
N LEU A 231 12.28 -2.09 5.03
CA LEU A 231 10.91 -2.51 5.31
C LEU A 231 10.75 -2.69 6.82
N VAL A 232 9.82 -1.95 7.43
CA VAL A 232 9.37 -2.19 8.80
C VAL A 232 8.04 -2.94 8.77
N THR A 233 8.01 -4.12 9.36
CA THR A 233 6.84 -5.02 9.37
C THR A 233 6.70 -5.73 10.71
N ASP A 234 5.57 -6.37 10.97
CA ASP A 234 5.35 -7.17 12.17
C ASP A 234 5.88 -8.61 12.02
N SER A 235 5.96 -9.32 13.14
CA SER A 235 6.44 -10.71 13.21
C SER A 235 5.61 -11.74 12.42
N GLY A 236 4.49 -11.35 11.79
CA GLY A 236 3.68 -12.21 10.93
C GLY A 236 4.24 -12.46 9.52
N ILE A 237 5.34 -11.81 9.12
CA ILE A 237 5.98 -12.03 7.81
C ILE A 237 6.40 -13.50 7.60
N ASP A 238 6.14 -14.06 6.41
CA ASP A 238 6.64 -15.39 6.05
C ASP A 238 8.18 -15.37 6.00
N PRO A 239 8.88 -16.29 6.68
CA PRO A 239 10.35 -16.37 6.62
C PRO A 239 10.94 -16.46 5.20
N LYS A 240 10.19 -16.99 4.23
CA LYS A 240 10.60 -17.02 2.82
C LYS A 240 10.57 -15.64 2.20
N ASP A 241 9.48 -14.89 2.41
CA ASP A 241 9.36 -13.51 1.92
C ASP A 241 10.41 -12.61 2.55
N ARG A 242 10.63 -12.75 3.87
CA ARG A 242 11.70 -12.04 4.58
C ARG A 242 13.07 -12.28 3.93
N ARG A 243 13.45 -13.55 3.76
CA ARG A 243 14.75 -13.89 3.16
C ARG A 243 14.89 -13.36 1.74
N ALA A 244 13.83 -13.42 0.95
CA ALA A 244 13.85 -12.94 -0.43
C ALA A 244 14.00 -11.41 -0.50
N LEU A 245 13.37 -10.67 0.42
CA LEU A 245 13.53 -9.21 0.54
C LEU A 245 14.94 -8.84 1.01
N GLU A 246 15.47 -9.53 2.02
CA GLU A 246 16.86 -9.33 2.49
C GLU A 246 17.88 -9.64 1.39
N GLN A 247 17.67 -10.70 0.59
CA GLN A 247 18.50 -11.03 -0.57
C GLN A 247 18.42 -9.99 -1.70
N ALA A 248 17.32 -9.25 -1.78
CA ALA A 248 17.17 -8.12 -2.69
C ALA A 248 17.86 -6.84 -2.18
N GLY A 249 18.52 -6.89 -1.02
CA GLY A 249 19.25 -5.76 -0.43
C GLY A 249 18.41 -4.88 0.49
N ILE A 250 17.17 -5.28 0.82
CA ILE A 250 16.28 -4.52 1.71
C ILE A 250 16.59 -4.88 3.16
N GLU A 251 16.81 -3.88 4.00
CA GLU A 251 16.86 -4.08 5.46
C GLU A 251 15.44 -4.38 5.98
N VAL A 252 15.24 -5.54 6.61
CA VAL A 252 13.92 -5.90 7.18
C VAL A 252 13.96 -5.76 8.71
N VAL A 253 13.21 -4.78 9.22
CA VAL A 253 13.01 -4.52 10.65
C VAL A 253 11.70 -5.16 11.10
N ILE A 254 11.80 -6.05 12.10
CA ILE A 254 10.63 -6.69 12.72
C ILE A 254 10.25 -5.91 13.98
N ALA A 255 9.01 -5.44 14.02
CA ALA A 255 8.41 -4.72 15.15
C ALA A 255 7.72 -5.65 16.17
#